data_AF-A0A226HXC3-F1
#
_entry.id   AF-A0A226HXC3-F1
#
_cell.length_a   1.000
_cell.length_b   1.000
_cell.length_c   1.000
_cell.angle_alpha   90.00
_cell.angle_beta   90.00
_cell.angle_gamma   90.00
#
_symmetry.space_group_name_H-M   'P 1'
#
loop_
_entity.id
_entity.type
_entity.pdbx_description
1 polymer ?
#
loop_
_entity_poly.entity_id
_entity_poly.type
_entity_poly.pdbx_seq_one_letter_code
_entity_poly.pdbx_strand_id
1 'polypeptide(L)'
;MKINTAEFIISNSDASKCPAEFLPEYAFIGRSNVGKSSLINMITNHKNLAKTSGRPGKTQLINHFKINNNWFLVDLPGYGYAKVSKKTKSVFQQFITDYFENREQLVCAFVLIDIRHEAQKIDIEFMSYMGESEIPFCIIFTKADKISKVKIDSHVAAYKKQMYANNWAEMPHYFVTSSTESIGKEELLTYIDEVNQEVFKNNSGF
;
A
#
# COMPACT_ATOMS: atom_id res chain seq x y z
N MET A 1 2.89 1.71 -17.18
CA MET A 1 4.22 1.05 -17.11
C MET A 1 4.17 -0.46 -17.38
N LYS A 2 5.08 -1.01 -18.20
CA LYS A 2 5.30 -2.46 -18.32
C LYS A 2 6.32 -2.95 -17.28
N ILE A 3 6.00 -4.02 -16.56
CA ILE A 3 6.91 -4.66 -15.59
C ILE A 3 7.68 -5.79 -16.27
N ASN A 4 8.99 -5.63 -16.39
CA ASN A 4 9.93 -6.58 -17.00
C ASN A 4 10.69 -7.39 -15.94
N THR A 5 11.07 -6.76 -14.82
CA THR A 5 11.76 -7.44 -13.70
C THR A 5 11.11 -7.08 -12.37
N ALA A 6 11.07 -8.05 -11.46
CA ALA A 6 10.68 -7.86 -10.06
C ALA A 6 11.48 -8.82 -9.18
N GLU A 7 12.37 -8.27 -8.37
CA GLU A 7 13.36 -9.03 -7.61
C GLU A 7 13.21 -8.77 -6.11
N PHE A 8 13.15 -9.83 -5.31
CA PHE A 8 13.21 -9.69 -3.86
C PHE A 8 14.64 -9.32 -3.44
N ILE A 9 14.78 -8.20 -2.72
CA ILE A 9 16.09 -7.70 -2.28
C ILE A 9 16.34 -8.06 -0.83
N ILE A 10 15.45 -7.64 0.07
CA ILE A 10 15.66 -7.81 1.51
C ILE A 10 14.34 -7.83 2.27
N SER A 11 14.36 -8.47 3.44
CA SER A 11 13.29 -8.45 4.43
C SER A 11 13.89 -8.03 5.78
N ASN A 12 13.39 -6.95 6.38
CA ASN A 12 13.92 -6.42 7.63
C ASN A 12 12.83 -5.86 8.54
N SER A 13 13.06 -5.86 9.84
CA SER A 13 12.21 -5.15 10.82
C SER A 13 12.74 -3.75 11.12
N ASP A 14 13.96 -3.45 10.69
CA ASP A 14 14.66 -2.21 10.94
C ASP A 14 14.78 -1.41 9.63
N ALA A 15 14.14 -0.24 9.58
CA ALA A 15 14.11 0.63 8.42
C ALA A 15 15.52 1.09 8.01
N SER A 16 16.44 1.26 8.96
CA SER A 16 17.83 1.68 8.68
C SER A 16 18.64 0.64 7.91
N LYS A 17 18.21 -0.62 7.93
CA LYS A 17 18.83 -1.75 7.20
C LYS A 17 18.13 -2.05 5.87
N CYS A 18 17.16 -1.24 5.49
CA CYS A 18 16.53 -1.32 4.17
C CYS A 18 17.47 -0.70 3.11
N PRO A 19 17.26 -0.99 1.81
CA PRO A 19 18.13 -0.47 0.75
C PRO A 19 18.22 1.06 0.82
N ALA A 20 19.42 1.63 0.72
CA ALA A 20 19.63 3.08 0.78
C ALA A 20 19.73 3.74 -0.61
N GLU A 21 19.50 2.98 -1.68
CA GLU A 21 19.51 3.50 -3.04
C GLU A 21 18.41 4.56 -3.19
N PHE A 22 18.75 5.73 -3.76
CA PHE A 22 17.80 6.82 -4.03
C PHE A 22 16.94 6.53 -5.26
N LEU A 23 16.11 5.48 -5.16
CA LEU A 23 15.07 5.16 -6.14
C LEU A 23 13.69 5.43 -5.51
N PRO A 24 12.70 5.86 -6.32
CA PRO A 24 11.33 6.02 -5.86
C PRO A 24 10.82 4.78 -5.14
N GLU A 25 10.25 4.96 -3.94
CA GLU A 25 9.73 3.87 -3.14
C GLU A 25 8.22 4.00 -2.90
N TYR A 26 7.50 2.90 -3.09
CA TYR A 26 6.05 2.82 -2.90
C TYR A 26 5.68 1.74 -1.89
N ALA A 27 5.12 2.16 -0.77
CA ALA A 27 4.79 1.28 0.35
C ALA A 27 3.35 0.78 0.27
N PHE A 28 3.16 -0.53 0.24
CA PHE A 28 1.85 -1.17 0.25
C PHE A 28 1.52 -1.63 1.67
N ILE A 29 0.42 -1.13 2.24
CA ILE A 29 -0.02 -1.47 3.59
C ILE A 29 -1.54 -1.64 3.64
N GLY A 30 -2.03 -2.40 4.59
CA GLY A 30 -3.47 -2.60 4.79
C GLY A 30 -3.74 -3.69 5.81
N ARG A 31 -4.99 -3.91 6.18
CA ARG A 31 -5.35 -4.95 7.15
C ARG A 31 -4.94 -6.35 6.70
N SER A 32 -4.83 -7.26 7.67
CA SER A 32 -4.70 -8.70 7.38
C SER A 32 -5.78 -9.19 6.42
N ASN A 33 -5.38 -10.01 5.43
CA ASN A 33 -6.27 -10.60 4.44
C ASN A 33 -7.03 -9.58 3.56
N VAL A 34 -6.59 -8.31 3.52
CA VAL A 34 -7.19 -7.30 2.64
C VAL A 34 -6.97 -7.63 1.16
N GLY A 35 -5.84 -8.27 0.81
CA GLY A 35 -5.51 -8.61 -0.57
C GLY A 35 -4.12 -8.14 -1.03
N LYS A 36 -3.32 -7.53 -0.15
CA LYS A 36 -2.00 -6.98 -0.43
C LYS A 36 -1.07 -7.88 -1.25
N SER A 37 -0.76 -9.07 -0.76
CA SER A 37 0.14 -9.99 -1.48
C SER A 37 -0.43 -10.42 -2.84
N SER A 38 -1.75 -10.55 -2.96
CA SER A 38 -2.40 -10.85 -4.24
C SER A 38 -2.29 -9.69 -5.22
N LEU A 39 -2.44 -8.45 -4.73
CA LEU A 39 -2.27 -7.25 -5.54
C LEU A 39 -0.82 -7.12 -6.02
N ILE A 40 0.17 -7.30 -5.12
CA ILE A 40 1.59 -7.25 -5.47
C ILE A 40 1.92 -8.27 -6.56
N ASN A 41 1.46 -9.51 -6.40
CA ASN A 41 1.64 -10.56 -7.40
C ASN A 41 0.99 -10.21 -8.75
N MET A 42 -0.19 -9.60 -8.72
CA MET A 42 -0.89 -9.14 -9.93
C MET A 42 -0.11 -8.04 -10.66
N ILE A 43 0.34 -6.99 -9.97
CA ILE A 43 1.02 -5.85 -10.59
C ILE A 43 2.42 -6.23 -11.08
N THR A 44 3.11 -7.14 -10.38
CA THR A 44 4.45 -7.59 -10.75
C THR A 44 4.45 -8.70 -11.81
N ASN A 45 3.30 -9.24 -12.22
CA ASN A 45 3.20 -10.43 -13.08
C ASN A 45 3.88 -11.70 -12.50
N HIS A 46 4.06 -11.77 -11.18
CA HIS A 46 4.66 -12.92 -10.51
C HIS A 46 3.66 -13.63 -9.62
N LYS A 47 3.54 -14.97 -9.73
CA LYS A 47 2.56 -15.74 -8.95
C LYS A 47 2.87 -15.83 -7.45
N ASN A 48 4.14 -15.74 -7.05
CA ASN A 48 4.59 -16.05 -5.69
C ASN A 48 5.70 -15.11 -5.17
N LEU A 49 5.82 -13.90 -5.72
CA LEU A 49 6.82 -12.93 -5.27
C LEU A 49 6.52 -12.50 -3.82
N ALA A 50 5.27 -12.08 -3.58
CA ALA A 50 4.72 -11.90 -2.25
C ALA A 50 4.01 -13.18 -1.80
N LYS A 51 4.36 -13.68 -0.61
CA LYS A 51 3.77 -14.91 -0.06
C LYS A 51 2.30 -14.68 0.33
N THR A 52 1.37 -15.24 -0.45
CA THR A 52 -0.06 -15.24 -0.13
C THR A 52 -0.37 -16.30 0.93
N SER A 53 -1.09 -15.94 1.99
CA SER A 53 -1.52 -16.86 3.06
C SER A 53 -2.88 -16.40 3.59
N GLY A 54 -3.82 -17.33 3.75
CA GLY A 54 -5.12 -17.03 4.38
C GLY A 54 -5.05 -16.84 5.90
N ARG A 55 -3.94 -17.22 6.54
CA ARG A 55 -3.71 -17.03 7.98
C ARG A 55 -3.16 -15.61 8.23
N PRO A 56 -3.83 -14.78 9.06
CA PRO A 56 -3.31 -13.48 9.49
C PRO A 56 -1.93 -13.59 10.18
N GLY A 57 -1.04 -12.63 9.96
CA GLY A 57 0.14 -12.43 10.80
C GLY A 57 1.47 -12.86 10.22
N LYS A 58 1.53 -13.20 8.92
CA LYS A 58 2.73 -13.79 8.31
C LYS A 58 3.75 -12.77 7.83
N THR A 59 3.30 -11.64 7.29
CA THR A 59 4.19 -10.51 6.97
C THR A 59 4.43 -9.77 8.29
N GLN A 60 5.62 -9.96 8.87
CA GLN A 60 6.07 -9.32 10.13
C GLN A 60 7.27 -8.40 9.91
N LEU A 61 7.78 -8.38 8.68
CA LEU A 61 8.96 -7.67 8.24
C LEU A 61 8.57 -6.82 7.02
N ILE A 62 9.34 -5.77 6.80
CA ILE A 62 9.29 -4.91 5.63
C ILE A 62 10.01 -5.64 4.49
N ASN A 63 9.31 -6.00 3.41
CA ASN A 63 9.93 -6.66 2.26
C ASN A 63 10.11 -5.66 1.11
N HIS A 64 11.34 -5.55 0.61
CA HIS A 64 11.65 -4.70 -0.54
C HIS A 64 11.78 -5.55 -1.80
N PHE A 65 11.09 -5.12 -2.85
CA PHE A 65 11.19 -5.69 -4.18
C PHE A 65 11.67 -4.60 -5.14
N LYS A 66 12.78 -4.85 -5.83
CA LYS A 66 13.28 -3.94 -6.85
C LYS A 66 12.58 -4.25 -8.16
N ILE A 67 11.92 -3.24 -8.73
CA ILE A 67 11.10 -3.38 -9.92
C ILE A 67 11.78 -2.64 -11.07
N ASN A 68 11.94 -3.30 -12.22
CA ASN A 68 12.58 -2.73 -13.42
C ASN A 68 13.96 -2.09 -13.18
N ASN A 69 14.61 -2.42 -12.05
CA ASN A 69 15.84 -1.78 -11.55
C ASN A 69 15.76 -0.27 -11.30
N ASN A 70 14.56 0.32 -11.27
CA ASN A 70 14.41 1.79 -11.16
C ASN A 70 13.43 2.25 -10.08
N TRP A 71 12.69 1.38 -9.40
CA TRP A 71 11.91 1.76 -8.22
C TRP A 71 11.74 0.57 -7.25
N PHE A 72 11.34 0.87 -6.01
CA PHE A 72 11.07 -0.13 -4.99
C PHE A 72 9.58 -0.26 -4.70
N LEU A 73 9.09 -1.49 -4.76
CA LEU A 73 7.83 -1.89 -4.15
C LEU A 73 8.12 -2.39 -2.74
N VAL A 74 7.48 -1.80 -1.74
CA VAL A 74 7.65 -2.21 -0.34
C VAL A 74 6.39 -2.84 0.19
N ASP A 75 6.46 -4.11 0.56
CA ASP A 75 5.39 -4.84 1.22
C ASP A 75 5.49 -4.62 2.73
N LEU A 76 4.80 -3.58 3.22
CA LEU A 76 4.71 -3.34 4.65
C LEU A 76 3.80 -4.40 5.28
N PRO A 77 4.10 -4.83 6.50
CA PRO A 77 3.22 -5.73 7.18
C PRO A 77 1.90 -5.00 7.56
N GLY A 78 0.80 -5.75 7.62
CA GLY A 78 -0.52 -5.14 7.79
C GLY A 78 -0.86 -4.68 9.21
N TYR A 79 -1.63 -3.60 9.36
CA TYR A 79 -2.10 -3.15 10.67
C TYR A 79 -3.35 -3.92 11.14
N GLY A 80 -3.70 -3.78 12.43
CA GLY A 80 -4.96 -4.31 12.97
C GLY A 80 -5.00 -5.79 13.34
N TYR A 81 -3.86 -6.41 13.64
CA TYR A 81 -3.83 -7.81 14.07
C TYR A 81 -4.61 -8.05 15.37
N ALA A 82 -5.74 -8.78 15.27
CA ALA A 82 -6.56 -9.14 16.43
C ALA A 82 -5.88 -10.13 17.40
N LYS A 83 -4.87 -10.90 16.96
CA LYS A 83 -4.30 -12.05 17.67
C LYS A 83 -2.83 -11.94 18.11
N VAL A 84 -2.21 -10.76 18.03
CA VAL A 84 -0.82 -10.58 18.48
C VAL A 84 -0.77 -9.91 19.86
N SER A 85 0.24 -10.25 20.65
CA SER A 85 0.41 -9.73 22.02
C SER A 85 0.49 -8.18 22.02
N LYS A 86 0.12 -7.53 23.13
CA LYS A 86 0.23 -6.05 23.27
C LYS A 86 1.64 -5.56 22.95
N LYS A 87 2.67 -6.28 23.40
CA LYS A 87 4.09 -5.98 23.12
C LYS A 87 4.39 -6.03 21.61
N THR A 88 3.92 -7.07 20.92
CA THR A 88 4.10 -7.22 19.47
C THR A 88 3.35 -6.13 18.69
N LYS A 89 2.15 -5.71 19.14
CA LYS A 89 1.43 -4.58 18.52
C LYS A 89 2.21 -3.29 18.62
N SER A 90 2.76 -2.99 19.80
CA SER A 90 3.53 -1.78 20.05
C SER A 90 4.82 -1.75 19.22
N VAL A 91 5.60 -2.83 19.19
CA VAL A 91 6.81 -2.91 18.35
C VAL A 91 6.47 -2.74 16.87
N PHE A 92 5.36 -3.34 16.44
CA PHE A 92 4.91 -3.26 15.06
C PHE A 92 4.46 -1.86 14.65
N GLN A 93 3.68 -1.21 15.51
CA GLN A 93 3.32 0.18 15.33
C GLN A 93 4.57 1.04 15.29
N GLN A 94 5.53 0.79 16.19
CA GLN A 94 6.77 1.55 16.23
C GLN A 94 7.55 1.50 14.92
N PHE A 95 7.90 0.32 14.38
CA PHE A 95 8.72 0.32 13.15
C PHE A 95 7.94 0.78 11.90
N ILE A 96 6.61 0.65 11.87
CA ILE A 96 5.80 1.20 10.77
C ILE A 96 5.82 2.73 10.83
N THR A 97 5.64 3.29 12.02
CA THR A 97 5.78 4.73 12.29
C THR A 97 7.20 5.19 11.95
N ASP A 98 8.23 4.50 12.45
CA ASP A 98 9.63 4.82 12.15
C ASP A 98 9.93 4.77 10.65
N TYR A 99 9.37 3.79 9.92
CA TYR A 99 9.51 3.70 8.47
C TYR A 99 8.85 4.91 7.79
N PHE A 100 7.62 5.26 8.14
CA PHE A 100 6.94 6.39 7.51
C PHE A 100 7.57 7.75 7.83
N GLU A 101 8.07 7.93 9.05
CA GLU A 101 8.64 9.21 9.50
C GLU A 101 10.08 9.43 9.04
N ASN A 102 10.86 8.37 8.81
CA ASN A 102 12.30 8.50 8.53
C ASN A 102 12.72 8.06 7.11
N ARG A 103 11.82 7.50 6.30
CA ARG A 103 12.17 6.95 4.98
C ARG A 103 12.16 8.02 3.89
N GLU A 104 13.32 8.61 3.63
CA GLU A 104 13.51 9.65 2.61
C GLU A 104 13.16 9.19 1.17
N GLN A 105 13.28 7.89 0.87
CA GLN A 105 12.96 7.34 -0.45
C GLN A 105 11.46 7.20 -0.70
N LEU A 106 10.62 7.27 0.34
CA LEU A 106 9.19 7.04 0.24
C LEU A 106 8.53 8.17 -0.57
N VAL A 107 7.98 7.82 -1.71
CA VAL A 107 7.27 8.76 -2.58
C VAL A 107 5.78 8.77 -2.26
N CYS A 108 5.18 7.58 -2.08
CA CYS A 108 3.76 7.45 -1.80
C CYS A 108 3.45 6.09 -1.17
N ALA A 109 2.51 6.07 -0.22
CA ALA A 109 1.96 4.83 0.32
C ALA A 109 0.66 4.45 -0.38
N PHE A 110 0.43 3.16 -0.58
CA PHE A 110 -0.85 2.59 -1.01
C PHE A 110 -1.52 1.91 0.18
N VAL A 111 -2.61 2.50 0.68
CA VAL A 111 -3.44 1.97 1.76
C VAL A 111 -4.55 1.10 1.18
N LEU A 112 -4.46 -0.20 1.39
CA LEU A 112 -5.39 -1.17 0.85
C LEU A 112 -6.60 -1.36 1.75
N ILE A 113 -7.78 -1.30 1.14
CA ILE A 113 -9.09 -1.46 1.77
C ILE A 113 -9.88 -2.55 1.03
N ASP A 114 -10.58 -3.42 1.76
CA ASP A 114 -11.46 -4.42 1.15
C ASP A 114 -12.82 -3.78 0.86
N ILE A 115 -13.15 -3.61 -0.42
CA ILE A 115 -14.32 -2.82 -0.83
C ILE A 115 -15.65 -3.43 -0.38
N ARG A 116 -15.67 -4.70 0.03
CA ARG A 116 -16.88 -5.40 0.46
C ARG A 116 -17.38 -4.92 1.83
N HIS A 117 -16.53 -4.24 2.59
CA HIS A 117 -16.81 -3.81 3.95
C HIS A 117 -17.02 -2.30 4.01
N GLU A 118 -17.86 -1.87 4.93
CA GLU A 118 -17.97 -0.46 5.29
C GLU A 118 -16.66 0.06 5.87
N ALA A 119 -16.45 1.38 5.85
CA ALA A 119 -15.32 2.04 6.47
C ALA A 119 -15.11 1.56 7.93
N GLN A 120 -13.91 1.07 8.21
CA GLN A 120 -13.59 0.48 9.50
C GLN A 120 -12.81 1.52 10.30
N LYS A 121 -13.14 1.66 11.58
CA LYS A 121 -12.51 2.67 12.46
C LYS A 121 -10.97 2.66 12.36
N ILE A 122 -10.37 1.48 12.35
CA ILE A 122 -8.92 1.32 12.26
C ILE A 122 -8.32 1.81 10.94
N ASP A 123 -9.05 1.68 9.83
CA ASP A 123 -8.60 2.19 8.53
C ASP A 123 -8.65 3.73 8.51
N ILE A 124 -9.73 4.29 9.08
CA ILE A 124 -9.93 5.75 9.22
C ILE A 124 -8.86 6.35 10.13
N GLU A 125 -8.63 5.77 11.31
CA GLU A 125 -7.59 6.22 12.25
C GLU A 125 -6.19 6.15 11.61
N PHE A 126 -5.90 5.08 10.84
CA PHE A 126 -4.63 4.95 10.16
C PHE A 126 -4.43 6.02 9.08
N MET A 127 -5.44 6.28 8.24
CA MET A 127 -5.36 7.36 7.25
C MET A 127 -5.27 8.74 7.91
N SER A 128 -5.99 8.99 9.01
CA SER A 128 -5.86 10.24 9.79
C SER A 128 -4.43 10.46 10.26
N TYR A 129 -3.77 9.42 10.79
CA TYR A 129 -2.34 9.50 11.13
C TYR A 129 -1.47 9.85 9.91
N MET A 130 -1.71 9.21 8.76
CA MET A 130 -0.96 9.48 7.53
C MET A 130 -1.14 10.95 7.08
N GLY A 131 -2.36 11.47 7.15
CA GLY A 131 -2.67 12.86 6.81
C GLY A 131 -2.07 13.88 7.78
N GLU A 132 -2.20 13.64 9.08
CA GLU A 132 -1.63 14.50 10.14
C GLU A 132 -0.10 14.52 10.12
N SER A 133 0.52 13.44 9.68
CA SER A 133 1.99 13.33 9.54
C SER A 133 2.49 13.74 8.16
N GLU A 134 1.62 14.29 7.30
CA GLU A 134 1.93 14.74 5.94
C GLU A 134 2.53 13.65 5.03
N ILE A 135 2.23 12.38 5.31
CA ILE A 135 2.73 11.25 4.52
C ILE A 135 1.86 11.10 3.27
N PRO A 136 2.40 11.21 2.04
CA PRO A 136 1.62 11.05 0.83
C PRO A 136 1.06 9.63 0.71
N PHE A 137 -0.23 9.50 0.43
CA PHE A 137 -0.84 8.19 0.20
C PHE A 137 -2.02 8.21 -0.77
N CYS A 138 -2.27 7.04 -1.36
CA CYS A 138 -3.43 6.70 -2.17
C CYS A 138 -4.19 5.53 -1.54
N ILE A 139 -5.48 5.42 -1.82
CA ILE A 139 -6.32 4.30 -1.39
C ILE A 139 -6.39 3.25 -2.52
N ILE A 140 -6.26 1.98 -2.19
CA ILE A 140 -6.56 0.89 -3.12
C ILE A 140 -7.72 0.06 -2.57
N PHE A 141 -8.89 0.24 -3.16
CA PHE A 141 -10.02 -0.67 -2.95
C PHE A 141 -9.74 -1.99 -3.66
N THR A 142 -9.75 -3.07 -2.91
CA THR A 142 -9.44 -4.43 -3.38
C THR A 142 -10.69 -5.30 -3.45
N LYS A 143 -10.61 -6.42 -4.18
CA LYS A 143 -11.68 -7.43 -4.33
C LYS A 143 -12.95 -6.89 -4.98
N ALA A 144 -12.80 -5.96 -5.93
CA ALA A 144 -13.89 -5.39 -6.70
C ALA A 144 -14.75 -6.46 -7.41
N ASP A 145 -14.15 -7.58 -7.82
CA ASP A 145 -14.83 -8.71 -8.46
C ASP A 145 -15.89 -9.40 -7.58
N LYS A 146 -15.89 -9.14 -6.27
CA LYS A 146 -16.81 -9.78 -5.33
C LYS A 146 -18.13 -9.02 -5.15
N ILE A 147 -18.27 -7.84 -5.74
CA ILE A 147 -19.50 -7.04 -5.67
C ILE A 147 -19.83 -6.44 -7.05
N SER A 148 -21.09 -6.07 -7.26
CA SER A 148 -21.51 -5.45 -8.52
C SER A 148 -20.97 -4.04 -8.67
N LYS A 149 -20.84 -3.54 -9.91
CA LYS A 149 -20.39 -2.17 -10.20
C LYS A 149 -21.20 -1.10 -9.45
N VAL A 150 -22.51 -1.24 -9.40
CA VAL A 150 -23.39 -0.32 -8.63
C VAL A 150 -23.05 -0.32 -7.13
N LYS A 151 -22.68 -1.48 -6.56
CA LYS A 151 -22.25 -1.57 -5.17
C LYS A 151 -20.85 -0.99 -4.96
N ILE A 152 -19.93 -1.15 -5.92
CA ILE A 152 -18.61 -0.50 -5.91
C ILE A 152 -18.80 1.01 -5.75
N ASP A 153 -19.57 1.63 -6.65
CA ASP A 153 -19.80 3.08 -6.66
C ASP A 153 -20.45 3.56 -5.35
N SER A 154 -21.46 2.83 -4.86
CA SER A 154 -22.12 3.11 -3.59
C SER A 154 -21.18 3.00 -2.39
N HIS A 155 -20.34 1.96 -2.33
CA HIS A 155 -19.40 1.75 -1.23
C HIS A 155 -18.29 2.79 -1.23
N VAL A 156 -17.75 3.18 -2.40
CA VAL A 156 -16.78 4.26 -2.52
C VAL A 156 -17.40 5.58 -2.07
N ALA A 157 -18.64 5.89 -2.48
CA ALA A 157 -19.35 7.09 -2.04
C ALA A 157 -19.60 7.10 -0.52
N ALA A 158 -19.95 5.96 0.07
CA ALA A 158 -20.10 5.82 1.51
C ALA A 158 -18.76 6.04 2.24
N TYR A 159 -17.67 5.52 1.69
CA TYR A 159 -16.32 5.71 2.22
C TYR A 159 -15.90 7.19 2.17
N LYS A 160 -16.17 7.86 1.05
CA LYS A 160 -15.95 9.31 0.87
C LYS A 160 -16.69 10.13 1.91
N LYS A 161 -17.97 9.81 2.16
CA LYS A 161 -18.77 10.47 3.21
C LYS A 161 -18.16 10.28 4.60
N GLN A 162 -17.63 9.08 4.89
CA GLN A 162 -16.95 8.82 6.16
C GLN A 162 -15.66 9.62 6.30
N MET A 163 -14.87 9.77 5.24
CA MET A 163 -13.68 10.64 5.27
C MET A 163 -14.06 12.09 5.60
N TYR A 164 -15.08 12.64 4.93
CA TYR A 164 -15.56 14.00 5.22
C TYR A 164 -16.09 14.18 6.64
N ALA A 165 -16.77 13.17 7.18
CA ALA A 165 -17.21 13.18 8.58
C ALA A 165 -16.03 13.17 9.58
N ASN A 166 -14.83 12.78 9.14
CA ASN A 166 -13.60 12.78 9.93
C ASN A 166 -12.65 13.93 9.50
N ASN A 167 -13.21 15.07 9.10
CA ASN A 167 -12.51 16.33 8.82
C ASN A 167 -11.53 16.31 7.63
N TRP A 168 -11.67 15.37 6.70
CA TRP A 168 -10.93 15.42 5.43
C TRP A 168 -11.55 16.47 4.51
N ALA A 169 -10.73 17.35 3.92
CA ALA A 169 -11.20 18.32 2.92
C ALA A 169 -11.52 17.64 1.58
N GLU A 170 -10.69 16.67 1.19
CA GLU A 170 -10.87 15.84 0.01
C GLU A 170 -10.55 14.37 0.31
N MET A 171 -11.08 13.49 -0.52
CA MET A 171 -10.73 12.08 -0.44
C MET A 171 -9.39 11.88 -1.15
N PRO A 172 -8.42 11.16 -0.56
CA PRO A 172 -7.19 10.79 -1.23
C PRO A 172 -7.46 10.11 -2.57
N HIS A 173 -6.53 10.26 -3.52
CA HIS A 173 -6.62 9.56 -4.80
C HIS A 173 -6.77 8.06 -4.55
N TYR A 174 -7.66 7.41 -5.32
CA TYR A 174 -8.01 6.02 -5.09
C TYR A 174 -8.10 5.21 -6.37
N PHE A 175 -7.87 3.91 -6.22
CA PHE A 175 -8.01 2.91 -7.29
C PHE A 175 -9.01 1.83 -6.87
N VAL A 176 -9.75 1.29 -7.84
CA VAL A 176 -10.59 0.11 -7.64
C VAL A 176 -9.95 -1.07 -8.36
N THR A 177 -9.63 -2.12 -7.60
CA THR A 177 -8.81 -3.23 -8.09
C THR A 177 -9.42 -4.60 -7.80
N SER A 178 -9.09 -5.56 -8.66
CA SER A 178 -9.30 -6.98 -8.43
C SER A 178 -8.08 -7.76 -8.89
N SER A 179 -7.42 -8.46 -7.97
CA SER A 179 -6.28 -9.32 -8.31
C SER A 179 -6.65 -10.55 -9.12
N THR A 180 -7.91 -10.98 -9.09
CA THR A 180 -8.38 -12.15 -9.86
C THR A 180 -8.76 -11.76 -11.28
N GLU A 181 -9.38 -10.61 -11.46
CA GLU A 181 -9.86 -10.12 -12.77
C GLU A 181 -8.90 -9.11 -13.41
N SER A 182 -7.76 -8.83 -12.75
CA SER A 182 -6.77 -7.81 -13.16
C SER A 182 -7.33 -6.37 -13.31
N ILE A 183 -8.46 -6.08 -12.68
CA ILE A 183 -9.09 -4.74 -12.70
C ILE A 183 -8.17 -3.74 -12.00
N GLY A 184 -8.04 -2.53 -12.57
CA GLY A 184 -7.29 -1.41 -12.00
C GLY A 184 -5.76 -1.54 -12.08
N LYS A 185 -5.24 -2.65 -12.65
CA LYS A 185 -3.80 -2.89 -12.77
C LYS A 185 -3.10 -1.83 -13.62
N GLU A 186 -3.57 -1.62 -14.84
CA GLU A 186 -2.94 -0.69 -15.79
C GLU A 186 -3.03 0.75 -15.30
N GLU A 187 -4.15 1.12 -14.69
CA GLU A 187 -4.35 2.44 -14.08
C GLU A 187 -3.34 2.71 -12.96
N LEU A 188 -3.20 1.77 -12.02
CA LEU A 188 -2.22 1.87 -10.93
C LEU A 188 -0.77 1.91 -11.45
N LEU A 189 -0.43 1.06 -12.41
CA LEU A 189 0.91 1.06 -13.03
C LEU A 189 1.19 2.30 -13.88
N THR A 190 0.16 2.96 -14.39
CA THR A 190 0.30 4.23 -15.13
C THR A 190 0.55 5.37 -14.16
N TYR A 191 -0.22 5.45 -13.08
CA TYR A 191 0.00 6.44 -12.03
C TYR A 191 1.42 6.37 -11.44
N ILE A 192 1.91 5.17 -11.10
CA ILE A 192 3.29 4.99 -10.61
C ILE A 192 4.34 5.44 -11.65
N ASP A 193 4.06 5.23 -12.94
CA ASP A 193 4.94 5.67 -14.04
C ASP A 193 5.04 7.18 -14.12
N GLU A 194 3.89 7.86 -14.06
CA GLU A 194 3.79 9.32 -14.12
C GLU A 194 4.53 9.95 -12.94
N VAL A 195 4.29 9.46 -11.73
CA VAL A 195 4.98 9.93 -10.52
C VAL A 195 6.49 9.66 -10.61
N ASN A 196 6.91 8.48 -11.09
CA ASN A 196 8.33 8.19 -11.29
C ASN A 196 8.98 9.16 -12.29
N GLN A 197 8.31 9.47 -13.40
CA GLN A 197 8.82 10.44 -14.38
C GLN A 197 9.00 11.83 -13.78
N GLU A 198 8.08 12.27 -12.90
CA GLU A 198 8.21 13.53 -12.19
C GLU A 198 9.38 13.51 -11.19
N VAL A 199 9.50 12.46 -10.38
CA VAL A 199 10.61 12.30 -9.43
C VAL A 199 11.96 12.31 -10.15
N PHE A 200 12.09 11.58 -11.26
CA PHE A 200 13.34 11.56 -12.02
C PHE A 200 13.65 12.89 -12.70
N LYS A 201 12.65 13.61 -13.21
CA LYS A 201 12.85 14.96 -13.77
C LYS A 201 13.37 15.93 -12.71
N ASN A 202 12.81 15.90 -11.51
CA ASN A 202 13.23 16.77 -10.41
C ASN A 202 14.64 16.44 -9.92
N ASN A 203 15.02 15.16 -9.90
CA ASN A 203 16.36 14.73 -9.49
C ASN A 203 17.44 14.95 -10.57
N SER A 204 17.06 15.06 -11.85
CA SER A 204 17.99 15.31 -12.96
C SER A 204 18.35 16.79 -13.13
N GLY A 205 17.78 17.67 -12.28
CA GLY A 205 17.96 19.12 -12.32
C GLY A 205 19.11 19.68 -11.47
N PHE A 206 19.98 18.82 -10.93
CA PHE A 206 21.17 19.20 -10.16
C PHE A 206 22.46 18.87 -10.91
#